data_AF-M0LRV7-F1
#
_entry.id   AF-M0LRV7-F1
#
_cell.length_a   1.000
_cell.length_b   1.000
_cell.length_c   1.000
_cell.angle_alpha   90.00
_cell.angle_beta   90.00
_cell.angle_gamma   90.00
#
_symmetry.space_group_name_H-M   'P 1'
#
loop_
_entity.id
_entity.type
_entity.pdbx_description
1 polymer ?
#
loop_
_entity_poly.entity_id
_entity_poly.type
_entity_poly.pdbx_seq_one_letter_code
_entity_poly.pdbx_strand_id
1 'polypeptide(L)'
;MSVAPLLVDVGSSLEQAGSVLQYLLVFVFAAIPVIEILVVVPIAIGLGLDPLLTGIVAFAGNVLSVYALILFYRQIANWLRRRRGGRSEPSDRYARARRLWDRYGLPGLAAGGPVLAGVHVAALVALLAGSRSRLVAAWMTVGIFAWTVVLVAASAYGVSLLGLT
;
A
#
# COMPACT_ATOMS: atom_id res chain seq x y z
N MET A 1 -50.35 -12.62 -0.18
CA MET A 1 -49.27 -11.78 0.38
C MET A 1 -48.29 -11.48 -0.73
N SER A 2 -47.99 -10.21 -0.99
CA SER A 2 -47.14 -9.79 -2.13
C SER A 2 -45.68 -10.18 -1.88
N VAL A 3 -45.05 -10.86 -2.83
CA VAL A 3 -43.61 -11.24 -2.80
C VAL A 3 -42.68 -10.08 -3.19
N ALA A 4 -43.21 -9.00 -3.75
CA ALA A 4 -42.44 -7.83 -4.17
C ALA A 4 -41.57 -7.20 -3.06
N PRO A 5 -42.07 -6.93 -1.83
CA PRO A 5 -41.24 -6.36 -0.77
C PRO A 5 -40.10 -7.30 -0.32
N LEU A 6 -40.34 -8.61 -0.30
CA LEU A 6 -39.31 -9.61 0.03
C LEU A 6 -38.18 -9.64 -1.01
N LEU A 7 -38.51 -9.52 -2.30
CA LEU A 7 -37.50 -9.49 -3.36
C LEU A 7 -36.64 -8.23 -3.31
N VAL A 8 -37.23 -7.08 -2.97
CA VAL A 8 -36.49 -5.81 -2.80
C VAL A 8 -35.56 -5.88 -1.59
N ASP A 9 -36.02 -6.44 -0.47
CA ASP A 9 -35.23 -6.57 0.75
C ASP A 9 -34.01 -7.50 0.55
N VAL A 10 -34.23 -8.64 -0.13
CA VAL A 10 -33.16 -9.58 -0.49
C VAL A 10 -32.18 -8.95 -1.49
N GLY A 11 -32.67 -8.25 -2.51
CA GLY A 11 -31.82 -7.56 -3.49
C GLY A 11 -30.91 -6.51 -2.84
N SER A 12 -31.47 -5.65 -1.99
CA SER A 12 -30.70 -4.64 -1.26
C SER A 12 -29.65 -5.24 -0.31
N SER A 13 -29.98 -6.37 0.33
CA SER A 13 -29.05 -7.10 1.19
C SER A 13 -27.88 -7.69 0.40
N LEU A 14 -28.13 -8.20 -0.81
CA LEU A 14 -27.09 -8.74 -1.69
C LEU A 14 -26.19 -7.64 -2.27
N GLU A 15 -26.75 -6.48 -2.63
CA GLU A 15 -25.98 -5.31 -3.08
C GLU A 15 -25.10 -4.74 -1.96
N GLN A 16 -25.63 -4.62 -0.74
CA GLN A 16 -24.84 -4.22 0.42
C GLN A 16 -23.72 -5.23 0.73
N ALA A 17 -24.02 -6.53 0.71
CA ALA A 17 -23.00 -7.56 0.90
C ALA A 17 -21.91 -7.47 -0.18
N GLY A 18 -22.29 -7.23 -1.44
CA GLY A 18 -21.37 -7.03 -2.56
C GLY A 18 -20.44 -5.83 -2.36
N SER A 19 -20.99 -4.68 -1.96
CA SER A 19 -20.20 -3.47 -1.71
C SER A 19 -19.23 -3.63 -0.53
N VAL A 20 -19.69 -4.22 0.58
CA VAL A 20 -18.82 -4.49 1.75
C VAL A 20 -17.68 -5.43 1.38
N LEU A 21 -17.97 -6.48 0.60
CA LEU A 21 -16.94 -7.40 0.13
C LEU A 21 -15.94 -6.71 -0.80
N GLN A 22 -16.39 -5.86 -1.71
CA GLN A 22 -15.50 -5.10 -2.60
C GLN A 22 -14.50 -4.23 -1.81
N TYR A 23 -14.96 -3.47 -0.82
CA TYR A 23 -14.05 -2.68 0.02
C TYR A 23 -13.16 -3.57 0.90
N LEU A 24 -13.64 -4.70 1.40
CA LEU A 24 -12.80 -5.66 2.11
C LEU A 24 -11.67 -6.20 1.20
N LEU A 25 -11.97 -6.47 -0.07
CA LEU A 25 -10.95 -6.88 -1.04
C LEU A 25 -9.96 -5.77 -1.32
N VAL A 26 -10.41 -4.51 -1.45
CA VAL A 26 -9.51 -3.34 -1.55
C VAL A 26 -8.57 -3.28 -0.36
N PHE A 27 -9.10 -3.45 0.86
CA PHE A 27 -8.29 -3.45 2.09
C PHE A 27 -7.23 -4.56 2.07
N VAL A 28 -7.66 -5.80 1.80
CA VAL A 28 -6.78 -6.98 1.83
C VAL A 28 -5.73 -6.89 0.73
N PHE A 29 -6.10 -6.55 -0.49
CA PHE A 29 -5.13 -6.44 -1.59
C PHE A 29 -4.16 -5.27 -1.38
N ALA A 30 -4.63 -4.13 -0.86
CA ALA A 30 -3.73 -3.00 -0.57
C ALA A 30 -2.72 -3.33 0.54
N ALA A 31 -3.06 -4.24 1.44
CA ALA A 31 -2.18 -4.76 2.49
C ALA A 31 -1.09 -5.73 1.96
N ILE A 32 -1.23 -6.25 0.73
CA ILE A 32 -0.25 -7.20 0.16
C ILE A 32 0.96 -6.43 -0.40
N PRO A 33 2.19 -6.73 0.04
CA PRO A 33 3.42 -6.02 -0.36
C PRO A 33 3.72 -5.92 -1.86
N VAL A 34 3.12 -6.78 -2.68
CA VAL A 34 3.34 -6.84 -4.15
C VAL A 34 2.25 -6.11 -4.93
N ILE A 35 1.06 -5.96 -4.34
CA ILE A 35 -0.08 -5.35 -5.02
C ILE A 35 -0.12 -3.86 -4.64
N GLU A 36 -0.15 -3.57 -3.35
CA GLU A 36 -0.12 -2.22 -2.77
C GLU A 36 -1.14 -1.22 -3.36
N ILE A 37 -1.14 -0.01 -2.81
CA ILE A 37 -2.07 1.07 -3.23
C ILE A 37 -1.91 1.46 -4.71
N LEU A 38 -0.71 1.29 -5.29
CA LEU A 38 -0.40 1.67 -6.66
C LEU A 38 -1.22 0.89 -7.70
N VAL A 39 -1.50 -0.39 -7.41
CA VAL A 39 -2.30 -1.25 -8.30
C VAL A 39 -3.76 -1.27 -7.88
N VAL A 40 -4.03 -1.36 -6.58
CA VAL A 40 -5.42 -1.53 -6.09
C VAL A 40 -6.27 -0.29 -6.34
N VAL A 41 -5.76 0.91 -6.06
CA VAL A 41 -6.57 2.15 -6.12
C VAL A 41 -7.06 2.44 -7.54
N PRO A 42 -6.22 2.43 -8.60
CA PRO A 42 -6.69 2.70 -9.96
C PRO A 42 -7.67 1.64 -10.46
N ILE A 43 -7.44 0.37 -10.12
CA ILE A 43 -8.33 -0.72 -10.54
C ILE A 43 -9.69 -0.58 -9.87
N ALA A 44 -9.72 -0.38 -8.55
CA ALA A 44 -10.97 -0.24 -7.80
C ALA A 44 -11.81 0.95 -8.30
N ILE A 45 -11.19 2.12 -8.49
CA ILE A 45 -11.88 3.30 -9.02
C ILE A 45 -12.32 3.07 -10.47
N GLY A 46 -11.48 2.43 -11.30
CA GLY A 46 -11.83 2.07 -12.67
C GLY A 46 -12.98 1.06 -12.78
N LEU A 47 -13.21 0.26 -11.73
CA LEU A 47 -14.37 -0.64 -11.59
C LEU A 47 -15.62 0.08 -11.02
N GLY A 48 -15.55 1.39 -10.81
CA GLY A 48 -16.69 2.22 -10.37
C GLY A 48 -16.88 2.31 -8.86
N LEU A 49 -15.90 1.89 -8.04
CA LEU A 49 -15.97 2.12 -6.60
C LEU A 49 -15.81 3.60 -6.27
N ASP A 50 -16.41 4.02 -5.15
CA ASP A 50 -16.29 5.41 -4.67
C ASP A 50 -14.81 5.76 -4.42
N PRO A 51 -14.28 6.84 -5.04
CA PRO A 51 -12.87 7.19 -4.90
C PRO A 51 -12.44 7.50 -3.46
N LEU A 52 -13.31 8.12 -2.67
CA LEU A 52 -12.99 8.51 -1.31
C LEU A 52 -12.90 7.30 -0.37
N LEU A 53 -13.92 6.44 -0.38
CA LEU A 53 -13.94 5.20 0.40
C LEU A 53 -12.81 4.27 -0.03
N THR A 54 -12.56 4.15 -1.34
CA THR A 54 -11.45 3.36 -1.87
C THR A 54 -10.11 3.87 -1.32
N GLY A 55 -9.90 5.19 -1.33
CA GLY A 55 -8.72 5.81 -0.77
C GLY A 55 -8.52 5.50 0.72
N ILE A 56 -9.55 5.71 1.54
CA ILE A 56 -9.51 5.47 2.99
C ILE A 56 -9.19 3.99 3.29
N VAL A 57 -9.89 3.08 2.61
CA VAL A 57 -9.78 1.64 2.85
C VAL A 57 -8.42 1.11 2.39
N ALA A 58 -7.95 1.52 1.21
CA ALA A 58 -6.64 1.15 0.70
C ALA A 58 -5.50 1.70 1.58
N PHE A 59 -5.62 2.96 2.03
CA PHE A 59 -4.68 3.57 2.97
C PHE A 59 -4.62 2.78 4.29
N ALA A 60 -5.77 2.46 4.87
CA ALA A 60 -5.84 1.73 6.14
C ALA A 60 -5.21 0.33 6.03
N GLY A 61 -5.53 -0.41 4.96
CA GLY A 61 -4.97 -1.74 4.71
C GLY A 61 -3.44 -1.70 4.57
N ASN A 62 -2.92 -0.75 3.80
CA ASN A 62 -1.50 -0.62 3.54
C ASN A 62 -0.71 -0.12 4.77
N VAL A 63 -1.24 0.85 5.53
CA VAL A 63 -0.62 1.29 6.79
C VAL A 63 -0.58 0.15 7.81
N LEU A 64 -1.67 -0.62 7.93
CA LEU A 64 -1.74 -1.74 8.86
C LEU A 64 -0.67 -2.80 8.55
N SER A 65 -0.51 -3.19 7.29
CA SER A 65 0.49 -4.19 6.90
C SER A 65 1.91 -3.67 7.04
N VAL A 66 2.16 -2.38 6.79
CA VAL A 66 3.46 -1.74 7.07
C VAL A 66 3.77 -1.74 8.57
N TYR A 67 2.78 -1.49 9.42
CA TYR A 67 2.97 -1.55 10.87
C TYR A 67 3.23 -2.98 11.33
N ALA A 68 2.51 -3.98 10.78
CA ALA A 68 2.81 -5.38 11.02
C ALA A 68 4.25 -5.72 10.60
N LEU A 69 4.70 -5.27 9.42
CA LEU A 69 6.09 -5.42 8.99
C LEU A 69 7.07 -4.79 9.97
N ILE A 70 6.80 -3.58 10.46
CA ILE A 70 7.63 -2.88 11.46
C ILE A 70 7.70 -3.66 12.78
N LEU A 71 6.64 -4.34 13.19
CA LEU A 71 6.65 -5.18 14.40
C LEU A 71 7.49 -6.45 14.19
N PHE A 72 7.36 -7.11 13.04
CA PHE A 72 8.00 -8.40 12.76
C PHE A 72 9.36 -8.29 12.05
N TYR A 73 9.85 -7.08 11.75
CA TYR A 73 11.06 -6.87 10.95
C TYR A 73 12.29 -7.59 11.50
N ARG A 74 12.41 -7.73 12.83
CA ARG A 74 13.57 -8.38 13.47
C ARG A 74 13.62 -9.86 13.13
N GLN A 75 12.47 -10.53 13.09
CA GLN A 75 12.36 -11.94 12.72
C GLN A 75 12.73 -12.12 11.25
N ILE A 76 12.21 -11.25 10.38
CA ILE A 76 12.54 -11.22 8.95
C ILE A 76 14.03 -10.98 8.75
N ALA A 77 14.62 -10.01 9.46
CA ALA A 77 16.04 -9.70 9.40
C ALA A 77 16.92 -10.87 9.86
N ASN A 78 16.53 -11.56 10.93
CA ASN A 78 17.21 -12.75 11.42
C ASN A 78 17.16 -13.89 10.41
N TRP A 79 15.99 -14.14 9.82
CA TRP A 79 15.81 -15.15 8.78
C TRP A 79 16.65 -14.85 7.53
N LEU A 80 16.65 -13.59 7.08
CA LEU A 80 17.42 -13.18 5.90
C LEU A 80 18.93 -13.30 6.13
N ARG A 81 19.41 -12.96 7.34
CA ARG A 81 20.82 -13.17 7.73
C ARG A 81 21.21 -14.65 7.71
N ARG A 82 20.34 -15.54 8.18
CA ARG A 82 20.59 -17.00 8.16
C ARG A 82 20.65 -17.55 6.73
N ARG A 83 19.89 -16.97 5.79
CA ARG A 83 19.88 -17.37 4.37
C ARG A 83 21.04 -16.80 3.58
N ARG A 84 21.52 -15.60 3.93
CA ARG A 84 22.73 -15.00 3.35
C ARG A 84 23.96 -15.53 4.07
N GLY A 85 24.34 -16.77 3.76
CA GLY A 85 25.62 -17.32 4.15
C GLY A 85 26.76 -16.54 3.49
N GLY A 86 27.47 -15.72 4.27
CA GLY A 86 28.66 -15.00 3.81
C GLY A 86 28.41 -13.58 3.30
N ARG A 87 29.31 -12.67 3.66
CA ARG A 87 29.35 -11.27 3.24
C ARG A 87 29.44 -11.21 1.71
N SER A 88 28.40 -10.70 1.05
CA SER A 88 28.54 -10.20 -0.32
C SER A 88 29.43 -8.97 -0.27
N GLU A 89 30.47 -8.92 -1.08
CA GLU A 89 31.31 -7.72 -1.21
C GLU A 89 30.44 -6.50 -1.58
N PRO A 90 30.82 -5.28 -1.13
CA PRO A 90 30.09 -4.07 -1.46
C PRO A 90 30.17 -3.83 -2.98
N SER A 91 29.15 -4.25 -3.72
CA SER A 91 29.05 -3.97 -5.15
C SER A 91 28.92 -2.46 -5.41
N ASP A 92 29.25 -2.00 -6.62
CA ASP A 92 29.00 -0.62 -7.07
C ASP A 92 27.54 -0.19 -6.92
N ARG A 93 26.62 -1.16 -6.90
CA ARG A 93 25.19 -0.95 -6.62
C ARG A 93 24.95 -0.61 -5.15
N TYR A 94 25.68 -1.23 -4.22
CA TYR A 94 25.64 -0.90 -2.79
C TYR A 94 26.18 0.52 -2.54
N ALA A 95 27.29 0.89 -3.17
CA ALA A 95 27.85 2.24 -3.04
C ALA A 95 26.91 3.34 -3.57
N ARG A 96 26.21 3.08 -4.69
CA ARG A 96 25.17 3.99 -5.22
C ARG A 96 23.96 4.09 -4.27
N ALA A 97 23.45 2.95 -3.80
CA ALA A 97 22.35 2.94 -2.84
C ALA A 97 22.70 3.69 -1.55
N ARG A 98 23.95 3.57 -1.07
CA ARG A 98 24.44 4.29 0.11
C ARG A 98 24.48 5.81 -0.11
N ARG A 99 24.96 6.27 -1.27
CA ARG A 99 24.94 7.71 -1.62
C ARG A 99 23.53 8.29 -1.69
N LEU A 100 22.57 7.54 -2.26
CA LEU A 100 21.16 7.95 -2.24
C LEU A 100 20.60 8.01 -0.81
N TRP A 101 20.95 7.03 0.01
CA TRP A 101 20.57 7.00 1.42
C TRP A 101 21.13 8.18 2.21
N ASP A 102 22.41 8.50 2.04
CA ASP A 102 23.07 9.61 2.76
C ASP A 102 22.50 10.98 2.34
N ARG A 103 22.00 11.11 1.10
CA ARG A 103 21.42 12.35 0.58
C ARG A 103 19.95 12.56 0.93
N TYR A 104 19.15 11.50 0.83
CA TYR A 104 17.68 11.60 0.90
C TYR A 104 17.08 10.87 2.09
N GLY A 105 17.82 9.93 2.68
CA GLY A 105 17.45 9.18 3.87
C GLY A 105 16.03 8.60 3.82
N LEU A 106 15.41 8.56 4.99
CA LEU A 106 14.07 8.06 5.19
C LEU A 106 12.96 8.89 4.50
N PRO A 107 13.00 10.25 4.50
CA PRO A 107 11.99 11.06 3.81
C PRO A 107 11.94 10.79 2.30
N GLY A 108 13.09 10.77 1.63
CA GLY A 108 13.12 10.51 0.18
C GLY A 108 12.81 9.07 -0.16
N LEU A 109 13.09 8.12 0.74
CA LEU A 109 12.63 6.74 0.58
C LEU A 109 11.11 6.62 0.74
N ALA A 110 10.49 7.36 1.66
CA ALA A 110 9.03 7.35 1.79
C ALA A 110 8.34 8.01 0.58
N ALA A 111 8.94 9.07 0.03
CA ALA A 111 8.42 9.76 -1.15
C ALA A 111 8.62 8.96 -2.45
N GLY A 112 9.81 8.41 -2.70
CA GLY A 112 10.11 7.68 -3.94
C GLY A 112 9.92 6.16 -3.84
N GLY A 113 9.89 5.62 -2.64
CA GLY A 113 9.85 4.18 -2.36
C GLY A 113 8.66 3.46 -2.97
N PRO A 114 7.42 3.98 -2.86
CA PRO A 114 6.25 3.33 -3.45
C PRO A 114 6.46 3.05 -4.95
N VAL A 115 6.86 4.05 -5.73
CA VAL A 115 7.06 3.90 -7.19
C VAL A 115 8.29 3.05 -7.53
N LEU A 116 9.38 3.20 -6.79
CA LEU A 116 10.66 2.56 -7.14
C LEU A 116 10.75 1.09 -6.72
N ALA A 117 10.15 0.75 -5.59
CA ALA A 117 10.33 -0.56 -4.95
C ALA A 117 9.07 -1.10 -4.25
N GLY A 118 8.05 -0.28 -4.08
CA GLY A 118 6.92 -0.54 -3.21
C GLY A 118 7.13 -0.02 -1.78
N VAL A 119 6.02 0.32 -1.14
CA VAL A 119 5.92 0.84 0.23
C VAL A 119 6.58 -0.13 1.22
N HIS A 120 6.28 -1.42 1.13
CA HIS A 120 6.74 -2.43 2.09
C HIS A 120 8.24 -2.69 1.96
N VAL A 121 8.75 -2.71 0.73
CA VAL A 121 10.19 -2.88 0.48
C VAL A 121 10.94 -1.66 1.00
N ALA A 122 10.44 -0.45 0.76
CA ALA A 122 11.00 0.78 1.32
C ALA A 122 11.06 0.73 2.86
N ALA A 123 9.95 0.39 3.53
CA ALA A 123 9.92 0.25 4.98
C ALA A 123 10.95 -0.78 5.49
N LEU A 124 11.03 -1.96 4.86
CA LEU A 124 11.98 -2.99 5.23
C LEU A 124 13.43 -2.54 5.04
N VAL A 125 13.75 -1.89 3.91
CA VAL A 125 15.09 -1.34 3.64
C VAL A 125 15.47 -0.32 4.69
N ALA A 126 14.56 0.60 5.04
CA ALA A 126 14.81 1.60 6.07
C ALA A 126 15.12 0.99 7.44
N LEU A 127 14.37 -0.04 7.83
CA LEU A 127 14.59 -0.76 9.09
C LEU A 127 15.90 -1.56 9.08
N LEU A 128 16.22 -2.22 7.96
CA LEU A 128 17.47 -2.95 7.78
C LEU A 128 18.69 -2.03 7.73
N ALA A 129 18.52 -0.80 7.25
CA ALA A 129 19.54 0.26 7.30
C ALA A 129 19.74 0.84 8.72
N GLY A 130 18.96 0.41 9.70
CA GLY A 130 19.09 0.82 11.10
C GLY A 130 18.25 2.02 11.50
N SER A 131 17.29 2.44 10.67
CA SER A 131 16.39 3.54 11.01
C SER A 131 15.52 3.19 12.24
N ARG A 132 15.24 4.19 13.07
CA ARG A 132 14.35 4.02 14.23
C ARG A 132 12.94 3.67 13.77
N SER A 133 12.36 2.58 14.27
CA SER A 133 11.02 2.10 13.88
C SER A 133 9.92 3.16 13.96
N ARG A 134 9.96 4.05 14.96
CA ARG A 134 8.98 5.15 15.10
C ARG A 134 9.08 6.17 13.97
N LEU A 135 10.28 6.51 13.54
CA LEU A 135 10.49 7.42 12.42
C LEU A 135 10.06 6.76 11.11
N VAL A 136 10.37 5.47 10.92
CA VAL A 136 9.92 4.71 9.76
C VAL A 136 8.39 4.70 9.71
N ALA A 137 7.72 4.38 10.82
CA ALA A 137 6.26 4.43 10.90
C ALA A 137 5.72 5.80 10.46
N ALA A 138 6.20 6.89 11.06
CA ALA A 138 5.74 8.24 10.74
C ALA A 138 5.94 8.62 9.26
N TRP A 139 7.15 8.44 8.72
CA TRP A 139 7.45 8.79 7.34
C TRP A 139 6.70 7.92 6.34
N MET A 140 6.60 6.62 6.59
CA MET A 140 5.84 5.73 5.73
C MET A 140 4.36 6.07 5.75
N THR A 141 3.75 6.34 6.91
CA THR A 141 2.35 6.77 6.99
C THR A 141 2.09 8.05 6.20
N VAL A 142 2.95 9.06 6.33
CA VAL A 142 2.84 10.31 5.57
C VAL A 142 3.01 10.06 4.07
N GLY A 143 3.99 9.24 3.68
CA GLY A 143 4.23 8.89 2.29
C GLY A 143 3.06 8.13 1.67
N ILE A 144 2.52 7.11 2.36
CA ILE A 144 1.36 6.35 1.92
C ILE A 144 0.17 7.29 1.77
N PHE A 145 -0.09 8.17 2.74
CA PHE A 145 -1.18 9.14 2.66
C PHE A 145 -1.06 10.03 1.42
N ALA A 146 0.11 10.62 1.20
CA ALA A 146 0.36 11.48 0.04
C ALA A 146 0.14 10.71 -1.28
N TRP A 147 0.68 9.49 -1.39
CA TRP A 147 0.50 8.67 -2.58
C TRP A 147 -0.94 8.20 -2.79
N THR A 148 -1.66 7.86 -1.72
CA THR A 148 -3.08 7.55 -1.81
C THR A 148 -3.86 8.74 -2.38
N VAL A 149 -3.62 9.95 -1.88
CA VAL A 149 -4.27 11.17 -2.41
C VAL A 149 -3.95 11.36 -3.89
N VAL A 150 -2.68 11.24 -4.28
CA VAL A 150 -2.26 11.36 -5.69
C VAL A 150 -2.95 10.31 -6.57
N LEU A 151 -2.99 9.05 -6.14
CA LEU A 151 -3.57 7.95 -6.91
C LEU A 151 -5.09 8.06 -7.01
N VAL A 152 -5.78 8.42 -5.93
CA VAL A 152 -7.22 8.64 -5.94
C VAL A 152 -7.57 9.78 -6.90
N ALA A 153 -6.88 10.93 -6.79
CA ALA A 153 -7.10 12.06 -7.67
C ALA A 153 -6.81 11.69 -9.14
N ALA A 154 -5.64 11.11 -9.42
CA ALA A 154 -5.26 10.69 -10.76
C ALA A 154 -6.24 9.69 -11.37
N SER A 155 -6.74 8.73 -10.57
CA SER A 155 -7.68 7.71 -11.04
C SER A 155 -9.07 8.29 -11.26
N ALA A 156 -9.58 9.12 -10.34
CA ALA A 156 -10.88 9.77 -10.49
C ALA A 156 -10.92 10.68 -11.73
N TYR A 157 -9.90 11.53 -11.91
CA TYR A 157 -9.80 12.36 -13.10
C TYR A 157 -9.51 11.54 -14.37
N GLY A 158 -8.68 10.50 -14.28
CA GLY A 158 -8.36 9.63 -15.41
C GLY A 158 -9.59 8.91 -15.97
N VAL A 159 -10.44 8.36 -15.10
CA VAL A 159 -11.70 7.70 -15.49
C VAL A 159 -12.66 8.70 -16.14
N SER A 160 -12.75 9.94 -15.62
CA SER A 160 -13.57 11.00 -16.23
C SER A 160 -13.08 11.41 -17.64
N LEU A 161 -11.77 11.47 -17.86
CA LEU A 161 -11.18 11.80 -19.17
C LEU A 161 -11.39 10.69 -20.21
N LEU A 162 -11.49 9.45 -19.77
CA LEU A 162 -11.78 8.30 -20.62
C LEU A 162 -13.29 8.15 -20.94
N GLY A 163 -14.15 9.02 -20.39
CA GLY A 163 -15.60 8.99 -20.60
C GLY A 163 -16.28 7.80 -19.93
N LEU A 164 -15.64 7.21 -18.91
CA LEU A 164 -16.16 6.05 -18.18
C LEU A 164 -17.09 6.42 -17.02
N THR A 165 -17.17 7.72 -16.68
CA THR A 165 -18.05 8.32 -15.65
C THR A 165 -18.44 9.72 -16.04
#